data_AF-A0A7V6YU19-F1
#
_entry.id   AF-A0A7V6YU19-F1
#
_cell.length_a   1.000
_cell.length_b   1.000
_cell.length_c   1.000
_cell.angle_alpha   90.00
_cell.angle_beta   90.00
_cell.angle_gamma   90.00
#
_symmetry.space_group_name_H-M   'P 1'
#
loop_
_entity.id
_entity.type
_entity.pdbx_description
1 polymer ?
#
loop_
_entity_poly.entity_id
_entity_poly.type
_entity_poly.pdbx_seq_one_letter_code
_entity_poly.pdbx_strand_id
1 'polypeptide(L)'
;MESSYDGRHLLDFDDKQTEEFAKEFLSLEYVGFDNIYEKIRHSNGSPLRIYLDDGTSFRISYWFEKNAINPGAFGTETMKGIMENVIKKKNEMDKPIV
;
A
#
# COMPACT_ATOMS: atom_id res chain seq x y z
N MET A 1 2.03 5.45 -4.89
CA MET A 1 3.16 4.70 -4.27
C MET A 1 4.42 5.54 -4.33
N GLU A 2 5.25 5.48 -3.29
CA GLU A 2 6.51 6.24 -3.22
C GLU A 2 7.72 5.31 -3.05
N SER A 3 8.90 5.83 -3.37
CA SER A 3 10.17 5.18 -3.08
C SER A 3 10.45 5.20 -1.58
N SER A 4 10.92 4.08 -1.04
CA SER A 4 11.37 4.00 0.36
C SER A 4 12.72 4.70 0.58
N TYR A 5 13.48 4.99 -0.48
CA TYR A 5 14.81 5.61 -0.38
C TYR A 5 14.75 7.14 -0.30
N ASP A 6 14.01 7.76 -1.22
CA ASP A 6 13.97 9.22 -1.42
C ASP A 6 12.54 9.80 -1.45
N GLY A 7 11.52 8.97 -1.28
CA GLY A 7 10.12 9.42 -1.27
C GLY A 7 9.59 9.86 -2.64
N ARG A 8 10.36 9.72 -3.73
CA ARG A 8 9.87 10.09 -5.06
C ARG A 8 8.66 9.23 -5.44
N HIS A 9 7.77 9.82 -6.22
CA HIS A 9 6.63 9.12 -6.80
C HIS A 9 7.11 7.93 -7.65
N LEU A 10 6.46 6.77 -7.50
CA LEU A 10 6.73 5.58 -8.29
C LEU A 10 5.58 5.19 -9.21
N LEU A 11 4.36 5.16 -8.68
CA LEU A 11 3.20 4.63 -9.41
C LEU A 11 1.90 5.03 -8.71
N ASP A 12 0.87 5.29 -9.50
CA ASP A 12 -0.50 5.47 -9.02
C ASP A 12 -1.37 4.23 -9.24
N PHE A 13 -2.44 4.16 -8.47
CA PHE A 13 -3.53 3.24 -8.73
C PHE A 13 -4.40 3.84 -9.81
N ASP A 14 -4.97 3.00 -10.68
CA ASP A 14 -6.05 3.46 -11.56
C ASP A 14 -7.34 3.75 -10.76
N ASP A 15 -8.33 4.39 -11.39
CA ASP A 15 -9.56 4.83 -10.71
C ASP A 15 -10.27 3.67 -10.01
N LYS A 16 -10.35 2.51 -10.67
CA LYS A 16 -10.99 1.31 -10.13
C LYS A 16 -10.22 0.78 -8.92
N GLN A 17 -8.90 0.65 -9.05
CA GLN A 17 -8.04 0.23 -7.94
C GLN A 17 -8.14 1.18 -6.76
N THR A 18 -8.24 2.49 -7.01
CA THR A 18 -8.39 3.52 -5.98
C THR A 18 -9.71 3.37 -5.23
N GLU A 19 -10.83 3.23 -5.95
CA GLU A 19 -12.16 3.06 -5.34
C GLU A 19 -12.24 1.77 -4.51
N GLU A 20 -11.80 0.64 -5.08
CA GLU A 20 -11.81 -0.64 -4.37
C GLU A 20 -10.87 -0.63 -3.16
N PHE A 21 -9.66 -0.09 -3.30
CA PHE A 21 -8.72 0.00 -2.17
C PHE A 21 -9.27 0.89 -1.07
N ALA A 22 -9.86 2.04 -1.39
CA ALA A 22 -10.45 2.95 -0.40
C ALA A 22 -11.59 2.28 0.36
N LYS A 23 -12.48 1.57 -0.34
CA LYS A 23 -13.59 0.83 0.27
C LYS A 23 -13.08 -0.25 1.24
N GLU A 24 -12.08 -1.02 0.85
CA GLU A 24 -11.46 -2.04 1.70
C GLU A 24 -10.69 -1.41 2.86
N PHE A 25 -9.99 -0.30 2.63
CA PHE A 25 -9.24 0.40 3.67
C PHE A 25 -10.15 0.94 4.78
N LEU A 26 -11.30 1.50 4.41
CA LEU A 26 -12.28 2.01 5.36
C LEU A 26 -13.03 0.91 6.13
N SER A 27 -12.98 -0.34 5.68
CA SER A 27 -13.61 -1.48 6.36
C SER A 27 -12.66 -2.21 7.33
N LEU A 28 -11.38 -1.85 7.36
CA LEU A 28 -10.39 -2.57 8.16
C LEU A 28 -10.64 -2.40 9.66
N GLU A 29 -10.56 -3.52 10.38
CA GLU A 29 -10.53 -3.51 11.83
C GLU A 29 -9.17 -3.00 12.33
N TYR A 30 -9.20 -2.00 13.20
CA TYR A 30 -8.00 -1.52 13.87
C TYR A 30 -7.63 -2.46 15.02
N VAL A 31 -6.51 -3.15 14.87
CA VAL A 31 -5.97 -4.09 15.87
C VAL A 31 -4.81 -3.49 16.68
N GLY A 32 -4.32 -2.29 16.34
CA GLY A 32 -3.20 -1.65 17.04
C GLY A 32 -1.83 -1.97 16.45
N PHE A 33 -0.88 -1.05 16.65
CA PHE A 33 0.47 -1.17 16.07
C PHE A 33 1.24 -2.37 16.60
N ASP A 34 1.17 -2.64 17.91
CA ASP A 34 1.91 -3.73 18.54
C ASP A 34 1.55 -5.10 17.93
N ASN A 35 0.27 -5.30 17.60
CA ASN A 35 -0.24 -6.53 16.99
C ASN A 35 0.28 -6.74 15.56
N ILE A 36 0.55 -5.68 14.81
CA ILE A 36 1.16 -5.80 13.48
C ILE A 36 2.69 -5.83 13.55
N TYR A 37 3.30 -5.14 14.52
CA TYR A 37 4.74 -4.94 14.62
C TYR A 37 5.52 -6.25 14.67
N GLU A 38 5.07 -7.20 15.49
CA GLU A 38 5.68 -8.54 15.58
C GLU A 38 5.77 -9.26 14.24
N LYS A 39 4.84 -9.00 13.32
CA LYS A 39 4.82 -9.63 11.99
C LYS A 39 5.65 -8.87 10.96
N ILE A 40 5.82 -7.55 11.12
CA ILE A 40 6.43 -6.68 10.11
C ILE A 40 7.87 -6.25 10.42
N ARG A 41 8.33 -6.36 11.68
CA ARG A 41 9.60 -5.79 12.17
C ARG A 41 10.88 -6.21 11.43
N HIS A 42 10.85 -7.31 10.68
CA HIS A 42 11.97 -7.82 9.89
C HIS A 42 11.74 -7.70 8.37
N SER A 43 10.76 -6.90 7.95
CA SER A 43 10.37 -6.75 6.55
C SER A 43 10.19 -5.28 6.19
N ASN A 44 10.34 -4.97 4.91
CA ASN A 44 10.23 -3.60 4.42
C ASN A 44 8.79 -3.29 3.98
N GLY A 45 8.25 -2.20 4.51
CA GLY A 45 6.96 -1.66 4.08
C GLY A 45 7.16 -0.75 2.88
N SER A 46 6.21 -0.75 1.96
CA SER A 46 6.15 0.23 0.89
C SER A 46 5.25 1.38 1.27
N PRO A 47 5.71 2.62 1.07
CA PRO A 47 4.91 3.79 1.38
C PRO A 47 3.82 4.06 0.34
N LEU A 48 2.63 4.33 0.84
CA LEU A 48 1.48 4.78 0.06
C LEU A 48 1.10 6.17 0.55
N ARG A 49 0.87 7.09 -0.39
CA ARG A 49 0.28 8.40 -0.10
C ARG A 49 -1.17 8.36 -0.49
N ILE A 50 -2.03 8.77 0.44
CA ILE A 50 -3.46 8.94 0.23
C ILE A 50 -3.70 10.44 0.12
N TYR A 51 -4.29 10.86 -1.01
CA TYR A 51 -4.76 12.23 -1.23
C TYR A 51 -6.24 12.29 -0.92
N LEU A 52 -6.66 13.34 -0.23
CA LEU A 52 -8.04 13.62 0.10
C LEU A 52 -8.60 14.72 -0.81
N ASP A 53 -9.92 14.78 -0.96
CA ASP A 53 -10.61 15.74 -1.83
C ASP A 53 -10.39 17.21 -1.41
N ASP A 54 -10.01 17.44 -0.16
CA ASP A 54 -9.68 18.76 0.37
C ASP A 54 -8.24 19.23 0.02
N GLY A 55 -7.51 18.43 -0.78
CA GLY A 55 -6.14 18.69 -1.19
C GLY A 55 -5.08 18.32 -0.15
N THR A 56 -5.48 17.79 1.01
CA THR A 56 -4.53 17.25 1.99
C THR A 56 -4.08 15.84 1.63
N SER A 57 -3.01 15.38 2.27
CA SER A 57 -2.54 14.00 2.11
C SER A 57 -1.91 13.46 3.36
N PHE A 58 -1.94 12.14 3.50
CA PHE A 58 -1.20 11.43 4.54
C PHE A 58 -0.53 10.19 3.96
N ARG A 59 0.47 9.69 4.69
CA ARG A 59 1.28 8.55 4.28
C ARG A 59 1.01 7.37 5.20
N ILE A 60 0.78 6.21 4.61
CA ILE A 60 0.73 4.92 5.30
C ILE A 60 1.85 4.03 4.77
N SER A 61 2.17 2.98 5.52
CA SER A 61 3.11 1.94 5.08
C SER A 61 2.37 0.62 4.95
N TYR A 62 2.58 -0.05 3.81
CA TYR A 62 1.97 -1.32 3.46
C TYR A 62 3.04 -2.41 3.33
N TRP A 63 2.92 -3.50 4.09
CA TRP A 63 3.81 -4.66 4.02
C TRP A 63 3.16 -5.76 3.20
N PHE A 64 3.58 -5.90 1.94
CA PHE A 64 2.96 -6.80 0.96
C PHE A 64 2.87 -8.25 1.42
N GLU A 65 3.99 -8.84 1.85
CA GLU A 65 4.02 -10.24 2.25
C GLU A 65 3.16 -10.53 3.49
N LYS A 66 2.98 -9.53 4.35
CA LYS A 66 2.26 -9.68 5.62
C LYS A 66 0.82 -9.18 5.54
N ASN A 67 0.44 -8.59 4.40
CA ASN A 67 -0.82 -7.88 4.22
C ASN A 67 -1.15 -6.98 5.41
N ALA A 68 -0.18 -6.17 5.83
CA ALA A 68 -0.26 -5.37 7.05
C ALA A 68 -0.06 -3.89 6.75
N ILE A 69 -0.77 -3.05 7.50
CA ILE A 69 -0.83 -1.60 7.29
C ILE A 69 -0.56 -0.89 8.60
N ASN A 70 0.46 -0.04 8.62
CA ASN A 70 0.63 0.96 9.67
C ASN A 70 -0.44 2.06 9.46
N PRO A 71 -1.32 2.34 10.44
CA PRO A 71 -1.03 2.30 11.88
C PRO A 71 -1.41 1.06 12.70
N GLY A 72 -2.02 0.01 12.15
CA GLY A 72 -2.38 -1.14 12.99
C GLY A 72 -3.53 -1.97 12.46
N ALA A 73 -3.50 -2.35 11.18
CA ALA A 73 -4.51 -3.20 10.58
C ALA A 73 -3.89 -4.27 9.68
N PHE A 74 -4.63 -5.35 9.44
CA PHE A 74 -4.35 -6.30 8.37
C PHE A 74 -5.28 -5.98 7.20
N GLY A 75 -4.75 -5.94 5.99
CA GLY A 75 -5.55 -5.75 4.78
C GLY A 75 -6.44 -6.96 4.49
N THR A 76 -7.41 -6.77 3.62
CA THR A 76 -8.25 -7.85 3.10
C THR A 76 -7.57 -8.58 1.94
N GLU A 77 -8.11 -9.72 1.52
CA GLU A 77 -7.61 -10.42 0.33
C GLU A 77 -7.81 -9.59 -0.95
N THR A 78 -8.91 -8.83 -1.05
CA THR A 78 -9.15 -7.89 -2.16
C THR A 78 -8.03 -6.85 -2.21
N MET A 79 -7.72 -6.23 -1.07
CA MET A 79 -6.64 -5.25 -0.97
C MET A 79 -5.29 -5.83 -1.39
N LYS A 80 -4.96 -7.04 -0.92
CA LYS A 80 -3.74 -7.73 -1.33
C LYS A 80 -3.68 -7.96 -2.84
N GLY A 81 -4.77 -8.40 -3.46
CA GLY A 81 -4.85 -8.59 -4.91
C GLY A 81 -4.65 -7.29 -5.70
N ILE A 82 -5.22 -6.17 -5.25
CA ILE A 82 -4.97 -4.85 -5.84
C ILE A 82 -3.48 -4.53 -5.80
N MET A 83 -2.87 -4.70 -4.64
CA MET A 83 -1.47 -4.39 -4.38
C MET A 83 -0.51 -5.27 -5.22
N GLU A 84 -0.80 -6.56 -5.36
CA GLU A 84 -0.06 -7.48 -6.24
C GLU A 84 -0.15 -7.05 -7.71
N ASN A 85 -1.33 -6.65 -8.18
CA ASN A 85 -1.53 -6.16 -9.53
C ASN A 85 -0.74 -4.89 -9.82
N VAL A 86 -0.70 -3.95 -8.86
CA VAL A 86 0.07 -2.71 -8.98
C VAL A 86 1.57 -2.99 -9.05
N ILE A 87 2.11 -3.87 -8.19
CA ILE A 87 3.54 -4.26 -8.26
C ILE A 87 3.85 -4.93 -9.59
N LYS A 88 2.98 -5.84 -10.05
CA LYS A 88 3.20 -6.55 -11.32
C LYS A 88 3.32 -5.56 -12.48
N LYS A 89 2.41 -4.58 -12.58
CA LYS A 89 2.49 -3.49 -13.57
C LYS A 89 3.81 -2.72 -13.45
N LYS A 90 4.22 -2.35 -12.23
CA LYS A 90 5.51 -1.68 -12.00
C LYS A 90 6.69 -2.48 -12.54
N ASN A 91 6.77 -3.77 -12.19
CA ASN A 91 7.86 -4.63 -12.61
C ASN A 91 7.89 -4.86 -14.12
N GLU A 92 6.74 -4.80 -14.80
CA GLU A 92 6.67 -4.87 -16.26
C GLU A 92 7.22 -3.60 -16.92
N MET A 93 6.99 -2.41 -16.33
CA MET A 93 7.54 -1.14 -16.82
C MET A 93 9.05 -1.01 -16.60
N ASP A 94 9.57 -1.62 -15.54
CA ASP A 94 11.00 -1.59 -15.21
C ASP A 94 11.84 -2.59 -16.05
N LYS A 95 11.21 -3.41 -16.91
CA LYS A 95 11.95 -4.32 -17.80
C LYS A 95 12.70 -3.54 -18.88
N PRO A 96 13.98 -3.86 -19.14
CA PRO A 96 14.70 -3.26 -20.26
C PRO A 96 14.00 -3.62 -21.58
N ILE A 97 13.82 -2.62 -22.44
CA ILE A 97 13.37 -2.83 -23.82
C ILE A 97 14.53 -3.54 -24.54
N VAL A 98 14.33 -4.80 -24.89
CA VAL A 98 15.26 -5.61 -25.70
C VAL A 98 15.02 -5.34 -27.17
#